data_AF-A0A960L338-F1
#
_entry.id   AF-A0A960L338-F1
#
_cell.length_a   1.000
_cell.length_b   1.000
_cell.length_c   1.000
_cell.angle_alpha   90.00
_cell.angle_beta   90.00
_cell.angle_gamma   90.00
#
_symmetry.space_group_name_H-M   'P 1'
#
loop_
_entity.id
_entity.type
_entity.pdbx_description
1 polymer ?
#
loop_
_entity_poly.entity_id
_entity_poly.type
_entity_poly.pdbx_seq_one_letter_code
_entity_poly.pdbx_strand_id
1 'polypeptide(L)'
;DFNERGVLATFFGKTCTFPEGPYHLALLARVPVIPCFTLYGKDGRYRIHLYPPIHPPANGKREDRVQEMLNQYLRVLEDVVRQYPDQWYTFYPFFEIKPDHPAISNAEGA
;
A
#
# COMPACT_ATOMS: atom_id res chain seq x y z
N ASP A 1 2.99 12.52 6.72
CA ASP A 1 4.31 12.35 7.32
C ASP A 1 4.48 10.88 7.67
N PHE A 2 5.24 10.16 6.86
CA PHE A 2 5.47 8.73 7.02
C PHE A 2 6.90 8.64 7.53
N ASN A 3 7.09 8.32 8.82
CA ASN A 3 8.39 8.19 9.48
C ASN A 3 9.34 7.30 8.67
N GLU A 4 10.12 7.85 7.73
CA GLU A 4 11.37 7.37 7.07
C GLU A 4 11.53 5.87 6.72
N ARG A 5 10.47 5.06 6.84
CA ARG A 5 10.44 3.59 6.82
C ARG A 5 9.32 3.09 5.92
N GLY A 6 9.09 3.79 4.82
CA GLY A 6 8.17 3.32 3.82
C GLY A 6 8.81 2.22 2.97
N VAL A 7 7.99 1.29 2.51
CA VAL A 7 8.38 0.22 1.60
C VAL A 7 8.17 0.73 0.18
N LEU A 8 9.20 0.57 -0.65
CA LEU A 8 9.06 0.86 -2.08
C LEU A 8 8.21 -0.22 -2.75
N ALA A 9 7.24 0.21 -3.54
CA ALA A 9 6.44 -0.70 -4.35
C ALA A 9 6.02 -0.02 -5.65
N THR A 10 5.63 -0.83 -6.62
CA THR A 10 5.07 -0.31 -7.88
C THR A 10 3.59 -0.02 -7.72
N PHE A 11 3.17 1.18 -8.07
CA PHE A 11 1.78 1.61 -8.12
C PHE A 11 1.54 2.41 -9.40
N PHE A 12 0.61 1.92 -10.24
CA PHE A 12 0.36 2.43 -11.60
C PHE A 12 1.64 2.55 -12.45
N GLY A 13 2.53 1.56 -12.34
CA GLY A 13 3.79 1.51 -13.10
C GLY A 13 4.88 2.46 -12.61
N LYS A 14 4.65 3.20 -11.52
CA LYS A 14 5.65 4.08 -10.89
C LYS A 14 6.09 3.51 -9.55
N THR A 15 7.35 3.68 -9.21
CA THR A 15 7.85 3.37 -7.86
C THR A 15 7.34 4.42 -6.89
N CYS A 16 6.69 3.99 -5.81
CA CYS A 16 6.15 4.85 -4.76
C CYS A 16 6.45 4.27 -3.38
N THR A 17 6.34 5.10 -2.35
CA THR A 17 6.59 4.73 -0.96
C THR A 17 5.27 4.47 -0.24
N PHE A 18 5.13 3.30 0.39
CA PHE A 18 3.94 2.89 1.14
C PHE A 18 4.26 2.54 2.60
N PRO A 19 3.29 2.67 3.53
CA PRO A 19 3.52 2.34 4.94
C PRO A 19 3.68 0.82 5.15
N GLU A 20 4.71 0.42 5.90
CA GLU A 20 4.91 -0.99 6.30
C GLU A 20 4.04 -1.43 7.48
N GLY A 21 3.63 -0.46 8.32
CA GLY A 21 3.06 -0.69 9.65
C GLY A 21 1.92 -1.71 9.70
N PRO A 22 0.88 -1.60 8.85
CA PRO A 22 -0.24 -2.54 8.86
C PRO A 22 0.18 -4.00 8.66
N TYR A 23 1.11 -4.23 7.73
CA TYR A 23 1.60 -5.57 7.40
C TYR A 23 2.53 -6.10 8.48
N HIS A 24 3.36 -5.23 9.07
CA HIS A 24 4.20 -5.58 10.20
C HIS A 24 3.37 -6.03 11.41
N LEU A 25 2.31 -5.28 11.77
CA LEU A 25 1.41 -5.64 12.85
C LEU A 25 0.67 -6.96 12.56
N ALA A 26 0.21 -7.15 11.32
CA ALA A 26 -0.45 -8.39 10.91
C ALA A 26 0.48 -9.62 11.02
N LEU A 27 1.76 -9.48 10.67
CA LEU A 27 2.77 -10.54 10.83
C LEU A 27 3.00 -10.89 12.31
N LEU A 28 3.10 -9.89 13.18
CA LEU A 28 3.29 -10.09 14.63
C LEU A 28 2.08 -10.77 15.27
N ALA A 29 0.88 -10.28 14.95
CA ALA A 29 -0.37 -10.80 15.50
C ALA A 29 -0.84 -12.10 14.82
N ARG A 30 -0.24 -12.49 13.69
CA ARG A 30 -0.63 -13.66 12.87
C ARG A 30 -2.09 -13.60 12.42
N VAL A 31 -2.52 -12.41 12.01
CA VAL A 31 -3.90 -12.14 11.54
C VAL A 31 -3.90 -11.62 10.11
N PRO A 32 -4.99 -11.81 9.34
CA PRO A 32 -5.10 -11.24 8.00
C PRO A 32 -5.28 -9.71 8.03
N VAL A 33 -4.88 -9.06 6.93
CA VAL A 33 -5.26 -7.68 6.61
C VAL A 33 -6.45 -7.72 5.66
N ILE A 34 -7.52 -6.97 5.94
CA ILE A 34 -8.67 -6.87 5.05
C ILE A 34 -8.62 -5.50 4.36
N PRO A 35 -8.35 -5.43 3.03
CA PRO A 35 -8.48 -4.19 2.30
C PRO A 35 -9.93 -3.71 2.34
N CYS A 36 -10.11 -2.43 2.68
CA CYS A 36 -11.41 -1.85 2.93
C CYS A 36 -11.46 -0.43 2.36
N PHE A 37 -12.48 -0.13 1.59
CA PHE A 37 -12.65 1.18 0.95
C PHE A 37 -14.08 1.68 1.12
N THR A 38 -14.21 2.95 1.47
CA THR A 38 -15.50 3.65 1.53
C THR A 38 -15.70 4.41 0.23
N LEU A 39 -16.72 4.03 -0.54
CA LEU A 39 -17.01 4.58 -1.86
C LEU A 39 -18.37 5.27 -1.86
N TYR A 40 -18.44 6.44 -2.47
CA TYR A 40 -19.65 7.20 -2.68
C TYR A 40 -20.35 6.74 -3.96
N GLY A 41 -21.56 6.21 -3.81
CA GLY A 41 -22.39 5.76 -4.92
C GLY A 41 -23.12 6.90 -5.60
N LYS A 42 -23.47 6.70 -6.88
CA LYS A 42 -24.31 7.63 -7.66
C LYS A 42 -25.70 7.86 -7.05
N ASP A 43 -26.14 6.96 -6.17
CA ASP A 43 -27.39 7.05 -5.42
C ASP A 43 -27.27 7.88 -4.14
N GLY A 44 -26.16 8.61 -3.96
CA GLY A 44 -25.94 9.50 -2.83
C GLY A 44 -25.58 8.80 -1.52
N ARG A 45 -25.18 7.52 -1.57
CA ARG A 45 -24.88 6.71 -0.38
C ARG A 45 -23.46 6.20 -0.37
N TYR A 46 -22.83 6.24 0.80
CA TYR A 46 -21.55 5.58 1.03
C TYR A 46 -21.75 4.07 1.24
N ARG A 47 -20.84 3.29 0.66
CA ARG A 47 -20.74 1.84 0.88
C ARG A 47 -19.32 1.49 1.27
N ILE A 48 -19.21 0.59 2.24
CA ILE A 48 -17.93 0.00 2.64
C ILE A 48 -17.75 -1.29 1.84
N HIS A 49 -16.71 -1.34 1.02
CA HIS A 49 -16.34 -2.50 0.26
C HIS A 49 -15.19 -3.21 0.96
N LEU A 50 -15.46 -4.43 1.42
CA LEU A 50 -14.46 -5.34 1.98
C LEU A 50 -13.97 -6.27 0.88
N TYR A 51 -12.66 -6.40 0.75
CA TYR A 51 -12.02 -7.29 -0.21
C TYR A 51 -11.49 -8.56 0.48
N PRO A 52 -11.10 -9.59 -0.29
CA PRO A 52 -10.56 -10.82 0.29
C PRO A 52 -9.41 -10.55 1.28
N PRO A 53 -9.32 -11.31 2.38
CA PRO A 53 -8.25 -11.15 3.35
C PRO A 53 -6.88 -11.48 2.76
N ILE A 54 -5.89 -10.63 3.05
CA ILE A 54 -4.48 -10.83 2.75
C ILE A 54 -3.84 -11.51 3.96
N HIS A 55 -3.52 -12.79 3.83
CA HIS A 55 -2.94 -13.56 4.91
C HIS A 55 -1.41 -13.37 4.98
N PRO A 56 -0.83 -13.26 6.18
CA PRO A 56 0.62 -13.30 6.34
C PRO A 56 1.22 -14.58 5.73
N PRO A 57 2.21 -14.48 4.83
CA PRO A 57 2.87 -15.67 4.28
C PRO A 57 3.52 -16.49 5.40
N ALA A 58 3.57 -17.82 5.29
CA ALA A 58 4.10 -18.66 6.39
C ALA A 58 5.63 -18.57 6.54
N ASN A 59 6.35 -18.37 5.43
CA ASN A 59 7.81 -18.46 5.35
C ASN A 59 8.39 -17.19 4.71
N GLY A 60 9.72 -17.03 4.79
CA GLY A 60 10.47 -15.91 4.20
C GLY A 60 10.95 -14.89 5.22
N LYS A 61 11.85 -13.99 4.79
CA LYS A 61 12.29 -12.86 5.62
C LYS A 61 11.14 -11.91 5.86
N ARG A 62 11.21 -11.13 6.94
CA ARG A 62 10.14 -10.21 7.34
C ARG A 62 9.83 -9.21 6.22
N GLU A 63 10.88 -8.68 5.61
CA GLU A 63 10.83 -7.67 4.55
C GLU A 63 10.12 -8.22 3.31
N ASP A 64 10.48 -9.43 2.87
CA ASP A 64 9.85 -10.10 1.72
C ASP A 64 8.37 -10.37 1.98
N ARG A 65 8.02 -10.78 3.21
CA ARG A 65 6.64 -11.06 3.60
C ARG A 65 5.79 -9.78 3.64
N VAL A 66 6.35 -8.68 4.15
CA VAL A 66 5.70 -7.35 4.10
C VAL A 66 5.49 -6.92 2.65
N GLN A 67 6.52 -7.04 1.81
CA GLN A 67 6.43 -6.68 0.39
C GLN A 67 5.34 -7.48 -0.34
N GLU A 68 5.24 -8.78 -0.08
CA GLU A 68 4.23 -9.64 -0.69
C GLU A 68 2.82 -9.21 -0.28
N MET A 69 2.58 -8.97 1.00
CA MET A 69 1.27 -8.50 1.48
C MET A 69 0.92 -7.12 0.91
N LEU A 70 1.90 -6.21 0.85
CA LEU A 70 1.72 -4.90 0.25
C LEU A 70 1.37 -5.00 -1.24
N ASN A 71 2.08 -5.84 -2.00
CA ASN A 71 1.80 -6.02 -3.43
C ASN A 71 0.37 -6.55 -3.67
N GLN A 72 -0.13 -7.45 -2.82
CA GLN A 72 -1.52 -7.91 -2.89
C GLN A 72 -2.52 -6.78 -2.62
N TYR A 73 -2.26 -5.94 -1.61
CA TYR A 73 -3.09 -4.76 -1.33
C TYR A 73 -3.08 -3.76 -2.49
N LEU A 74 -1.90 -3.52 -3.09
CA LEU A 74 -1.77 -2.55 -4.19
C LEU A 74 -2.53 -2.97 -5.43
N ARG A 75 -2.61 -4.27 -5.76
CA ARG A 75 -3.46 -4.75 -6.86
C ARG A 75 -4.93 -4.36 -6.63
N VAL A 76 -5.43 -4.56 -5.41
CA VAL A 76 -6.79 -4.17 -5.03
C VAL A 76 -6.96 -2.64 -5.10
N LEU A 77 -6.01 -1.89 -4.57
CA LEU A 77 -6.05 -0.43 -4.60
C LEU A 77 -6.05 0.11 -6.04
N GLU A 78 -5.19 -0.42 -6.92
CA GLU A 78 -5.16 -0.04 -8.33
C GLU A 78 -6.50 -0.30 -9.02
N ASP A 79 -7.13 -1.44 -8.75
CA ASP A 79 -8.44 -1.77 -9.31
C ASP A 79 -9.54 -0.85 -8.78
N VAL A 80 -9.51 -0.48 -7.50
CA VAL A 80 -10.46 0.48 -6.90
C VAL A 80 -10.26 1.87 -7.51
N VAL A 81 -9.02 2.36 -7.55
CA VAL A 81 -8.71 3.69 -8.09
C VAL A 81 -9.03 3.77 -9.58
N ARG A 82 -8.82 2.70 -10.36
CA ARG A 82 -9.21 2.65 -11.78
C ARG A 82 -10.72 2.75 -11.97
N GLN A 83 -11.51 2.17 -11.06
CA GLN A 83 -12.98 2.23 -11.11
C GLN A 83 -13.55 3.56 -10.60
N TYR A 84 -12.90 4.17 -9.59
CA TYR A 84 -13.37 5.38 -8.91
C TYR A 84 -12.26 6.44 -8.84
N PRO A 85 -11.70 6.90 -9.97
CA PRO A 85 -10.55 7.80 -9.99
C PRO A 85 -10.85 9.17 -9.37
N ASP A 86 -12.11 9.62 -9.43
CA ASP A 86 -12.62 10.86 -8.84
C ASP A 86 -12.73 10.81 -7.30
N GLN A 87 -12.65 9.62 -6.71
CA GLN A 87 -12.75 9.40 -5.27
C GLN A 87 -11.39 9.08 -4.62
N TRP A 88 -10.30 9.10 -5.39
CA TRP A 88 -8.96 8.92 -4.87
C TRP A 88 -8.38 10.25 -4.35
N TYR A 89 -8.61 10.53 -3.07
CA TYR A 89 -8.21 11.78 -2.43
C TYR A 89 -6.72 11.83 -2.09
N THR A 90 -5.92 12.27 -3.05
CA THR A 90 -4.48 12.47 -2.91
C THR A 90 -4.11 13.90 -3.27
N PHE A 91 -3.99 14.77 -2.26
CA PHE A 91 -3.78 16.23 -2.43
C PHE A 91 -2.31 16.66 -2.26
N TYR A 92 -1.38 15.72 -2.33
CA TYR A 92 0.06 15.91 -2.20
C TYR A 92 0.76 15.16 -3.34
N PRO A 93 2.03 15.47 -3.68
CA PRO A 93 2.74 14.83 -4.79
C PRO A 93 3.10 13.38 -4.47
N PHE A 94 2.13 12.48 -4.51
CA PHE A 94 2.24 11.09 -4.05
C PHE A 94 3.25 10.25 -4.84
N PHE A 95 3.40 10.53 -6.13
CA PHE A 95 4.33 9.81 -7.00
C PHE A 95 5.77 10.31 -6.92
N GLU A 96 6.05 11.37 -6.15
CA GLU A 96 7.41 11.85 -5.93
C GLU A 96 8.06 11.05 -4.81
N ILE A 97 9.18 10.37 -5.12
CA ILE A 97 10.01 9.75 -4.09
C ILE A 97 10.93 10.84 -3.54
N LYS A 98 10.92 11.02 -2.21
CA LYS A 98 11.82 12.01 -1.60
C LYS A 98 13.29 11.58 -1.80
N PRO A 99 14.21 12.52 -2.11
CA PRO A 99 15.62 12.19 -2.39
C PRO A 99 16.36 11.52 -1.23
N ASP A 100 15.95 11.81 0.01
CA ASP A 100 16.51 11.25 1.25
C ASP A 100 15.96 9.85 1.58
N HIS A 101 15.13 9.25 0.71
CA HIS A 101 14.63 7.91 0.94
C HIS A 101 15.79 6.90 0.98
N PRO A 102 15.90 6.03 2.01
CA PRO A 102 17.06 5.16 2.22
C PRO A 102 17.33 4.16 1.08
N ALA A 103 16.35 3.96 0.19
CA ALA A 103 16.50 3.13 -1.00
C ALA A 103 17.06 3.88 -2.23
N ILE A 104 17.00 5.22 -2.26
CA ILE A 104 17.64 6.05 -3.28
C ILE A 104 19.08 6.37 -2.87
N SER A 105 19.31 6.70 -1.60
CA SER A 105 20.65 7.06 -1.08
C SER A 105 21.69 5.92 -1.20
N ASN A 106 21.25 4.66 -1.19
CA ASN A 106 22.12 3.50 -1.40
C ASN A 106 22.50 3.23 -2.87
N ALA A 107 21.84 3.88 -3.84
CA ALA A 107 22.13 3.71 -5.26
C ALA A 107 23.20 4.70 -5.79
N GLU A 108 23.43 5.82 -5.11
CA GLU A 108 24.43 6.83 -5.48
C GLU A 108 25.81 6.59 -4.83
N GLY A 109 25.94 5.54 -4.01
CA GLY A 109 27.18 5.17 -3.31
C GLY A 109 27.86 3.89 -3.81
N ALA A 110 27.47 3.36 -4.98
CA ALA A 110 28.02 2.15 -5.60
C ALA A 110 28.75 2.44 -6.91
#